data_AF-A0A2E7VPC3-F1
#
_entry.id   AF-A0A2E7VPC3-F1
#
_cell.length_a   1.000
_cell.length_b   1.000
_cell.length_c   1.000
_cell.angle_alpha   90.00
_cell.angle_beta   90.00
_cell.angle_gamma   90.00
#
_symmetry.space_group_name_H-M   'P 1'
#
loop_
_entity.id
_entity.type
_entity.pdbx_description
1 polymer ?
#
loop_
_entity_poly.entity_id
_entity_poly.type
_entity_poly.pdbx_seq_one_letter_code
_entity_poly.pdbx_strand_id
1 'polypeptide(L)'
;MQGGPRWFPLLVVASMLASVSGGGMASGQEPGSSGNECVDVCINEVMPNADGSDQGIYPQGEWVELLNTGSSSVSLEGWTIVDIGGWAHPINENSWVGFADLPTPYYLEAGAYAVIAENEIGTLRLNNAGETVFLKDSQDVVVHEITTGQAANGVSKIPSGSNGEWVDSDQPTPGAENSDGEPVSDPDPPTPSDLTRIMMVPDGAEVTGLHVNLIGNLFVSAMHPDDPYKATIGVVNGFDWNDLPETIPELPSTISQSEIWHGIRTSVGTYQVLLQSGDSLSSGEVAGGIYAADDGALLFTSEKPDFNVFVPTNSQGTEGYLYSTWESRPAGVSQLHIEWNDMSDEWDTIGGKMLDLSVINGGWVLCFGSLSPWGTPLLSEELYFEDTIDWNNPNYNY
;
A
#
# COMPACT_ATOMS: atom_id res chain seq x y z
N MET A 1 -14.64 0.96 -7.51
CA MET A 1 -13.74 1.72 -6.61
C MET A 1 -13.41 0.85 -5.42
N GLN A 2 -12.35 0.05 -5.51
CA GLN A 2 -11.48 -0.34 -4.39
C GLN A 2 -10.23 -0.94 -5.06
N GLY A 3 -9.29 -0.14 -5.55
CA GLY A 3 -8.58 0.87 -4.79
C GLY A 3 -7.22 0.27 -4.50
N GLY A 4 -6.27 0.42 -5.43
CA GLY A 4 -4.86 0.17 -5.15
C GLY A 4 -4.44 0.92 -3.88
N PRO A 5 -3.32 0.52 -3.26
CA PRO A 5 -3.05 0.82 -1.88
C PRO A 5 -3.36 2.26 -1.52
N ARG A 6 -4.39 2.44 -0.69
CA ARG A 6 -4.88 3.74 -0.24
C ARG A 6 -4.00 4.19 0.91
N TRP A 7 -2.92 4.89 0.55
CA TRP A 7 -2.08 5.60 1.52
C TRP A 7 -2.94 6.62 2.26
N PHE A 8 -3.01 6.54 3.59
CA PHE A 8 -3.72 7.55 4.39
C PHE A 8 -2.90 8.84 4.46
N PRO A 9 -3.42 9.99 3.97
CA PRO A 9 -2.75 11.26 4.13
C PRO A 9 -2.98 11.84 5.52
N LEU A 10 -1.90 12.33 6.14
CA LEU A 10 -2.04 13.31 7.22
C LEU A 10 -2.20 14.70 6.61
N LEU A 11 -3.33 15.34 6.91
CA LEU A 11 -3.72 16.64 6.40
C LEU A 11 -3.70 17.68 7.52
N VAL A 12 -3.01 18.80 7.30
CA VAL A 12 -2.97 19.93 8.25
C VAL A 12 -3.66 21.15 7.63
N VAL A 13 -4.43 21.89 8.43
CA VAL A 13 -5.12 23.11 7.97
C VAL A 13 -4.13 24.24 7.76
N ALA A 14 -4.06 24.78 6.54
CA ALA A 14 -3.33 25.99 6.22
C ALA A 14 -4.34 27.10 5.84
N SER A 15 -4.42 28.17 6.63
CA SER A 15 -5.31 29.30 6.32
C SER A 15 -4.72 30.15 5.20
N MET A 16 -5.33 30.15 4.00
CA MET A 16 -4.92 31.02 2.89
C MET A 16 -5.86 32.21 2.70
N LEU A 17 -5.29 33.43 2.68
CA LEU A 17 -5.89 34.59 2.02
C LEU A 17 -5.26 34.73 0.63
N ALA A 18 -5.98 34.37 -0.42
CA ALA A 18 -5.51 34.50 -1.80
C ALA A 18 -6.07 35.74 -2.52
N SER A 19 -5.21 36.44 -3.26
CA SER A 19 -5.58 37.40 -4.31
C SER A 19 -5.15 36.87 -5.68
N VAL A 20 -6.08 36.89 -6.64
CA VAL A 20 -5.94 36.35 -8.01
C VAL A 20 -5.32 37.36 -8.99
N SER A 21 -4.47 36.90 -9.90
CA SER A 21 -4.37 37.45 -11.26
C SER A 21 -3.93 36.38 -12.25
N GLY A 22 -4.68 36.23 -13.35
CA GLY A 22 -4.54 35.14 -14.33
C GLY A 22 -3.68 35.43 -15.56
N GLY A 23 -3.69 34.45 -16.47
CA GLY A 23 -3.15 34.54 -17.84
C GLY A 23 -3.10 33.16 -18.49
N GLY A 24 -3.93 32.93 -19.51
CA GLY A 24 -3.96 31.68 -20.29
C GLY A 24 -3.06 31.74 -21.53
N MET A 25 -2.80 30.57 -22.14
CA MET A 25 -2.52 30.41 -23.58
C MET A 25 -2.89 29.00 -24.05
N ALA A 26 -3.37 28.93 -25.29
CA ALA A 26 -3.74 27.71 -26.02
C ALA A 26 -2.68 27.37 -27.08
N SER A 27 -2.55 26.08 -27.41
CA SER A 27 -1.95 25.49 -28.62
C SER A 27 -2.03 23.97 -28.44
N GLY A 28 -2.35 23.08 -29.38
CA GLY A 28 -2.53 23.10 -30.83
C GLY A 28 -2.50 21.61 -31.23
N GLN A 29 -3.46 21.15 -32.03
CA GLN A 29 -3.68 19.74 -32.35
C GLN A 29 -3.35 19.50 -33.83
N GLU A 30 -2.59 18.45 -34.14
CA GLU A 30 -2.49 17.80 -35.47
C GLU A 30 -2.14 16.29 -35.29
N PRO A 31 -2.47 15.41 -36.26
CA PRO A 31 -3.05 14.07 -36.02
C PRO A 31 -2.13 12.87 -36.32
N GLY A 32 -2.48 11.67 -35.80
CA GLY A 32 -1.82 10.41 -36.19
C GLY A 32 -2.48 9.11 -35.68
N SER A 33 -2.94 8.30 -36.64
CA SER A 33 -3.10 6.83 -36.67
C SER A 33 -3.99 6.08 -35.66
N SER A 34 -5.15 5.62 -36.15
CA SER A 34 -6.05 4.63 -35.54
C SER A 34 -5.48 3.21 -35.61
N GLY A 35 -4.98 2.68 -34.48
CA GLY A 35 -4.48 1.30 -34.35
C GLY A 35 -5.08 0.46 -33.21
N ASN A 36 -5.98 1.01 -32.39
CA ASN A 36 -6.40 0.40 -31.11
C ASN A 36 -7.74 -0.35 -31.13
N GLU A 37 -8.35 -0.63 -32.29
CA GLU A 37 -9.61 -1.38 -32.33
C GLU A 37 -9.32 -2.89 -32.45
N CYS A 38 -9.56 -3.63 -31.37
CA CYS A 38 -9.50 -5.09 -31.39
C CYS A 38 -10.52 -5.69 -32.37
N VAL A 39 -10.12 -6.73 -33.11
CA VAL A 39 -11.01 -7.52 -33.96
C VAL A 39 -10.83 -9.01 -33.63
N ASP A 40 -11.92 -9.67 -33.26
CA ASP A 40 -12.03 -11.08 -32.85
C ASP A 40 -11.39 -11.42 -31.50
N VAL A 41 -10.06 -11.62 -31.41
CA VAL A 41 -9.41 -12.03 -30.15
C VAL A 41 -8.70 -10.84 -29.51
N CYS A 42 -9.17 -10.46 -28.32
CA CYS A 42 -8.68 -9.30 -27.59
C CYS A 42 -7.94 -9.73 -26.34
N ILE A 43 -6.96 -8.92 -25.94
CA ILE A 43 -6.49 -8.91 -24.55
C ILE A 43 -7.62 -8.30 -23.73
N ASN A 44 -8.07 -9.02 -22.70
CA ASN A 44 -9.26 -8.70 -21.92
C ASN A 44 -8.93 -8.27 -20.49
N GLU A 45 -7.93 -8.89 -19.89
CA GLU A 45 -7.51 -8.63 -18.52
C GLU A 45 -6.02 -8.98 -18.37
N VAL A 46 -5.27 -8.24 -17.57
CA VAL A 46 -3.83 -8.49 -17.37
C VAL A 46 -3.50 -8.41 -15.89
N MET A 47 -2.72 -9.35 -15.37
CA MET A 47 -2.15 -9.31 -14.02
C MET A 47 -0.63 -9.10 -14.11
N PRO A 48 -0.14 -7.85 -14.12
CA PRO A 48 1.30 -7.58 -14.16
C PRO A 48 1.99 -7.85 -12.82
N ASN A 49 1.27 -7.69 -11.70
CA ASN A 49 1.86 -7.74 -10.36
C ASN A 49 1.08 -8.74 -9.48
N ALA A 50 1.28 -10.03 -9.71
CA ALA A 50 0.58 -11.08 -8.95
C ALA A 50 1.06 -11.14 -7.48
N ASP A 51 0.24 -11.71 -6.58
CA ASP A 51 0.56 -11.81 -5.13
C ASP A 51 1.85 -12.60 -4.84
N GLY A 52 2.20 -13.54 -5.72
CA GLY A 52 3.41 -14.35 -5.59
C GLY A 52 4.56 -13.82 -6.43
N SER A 53 5.41 -14.73 -6.90
CA SER A 53 6.49 -14.33 -7.81
C SER A 53 5.90 -13.98 -9.16
N ASP A 54 6.38 -12.92 -9.80
CA ASP A 54 6.07 -12.59 -11.20
C ASP A 54 6.21 -13.81 -12.13
N GLN A 55 7.24 -14.63 -11.89
CA GLN A 55 7.52 -15.87 -12.63
C GLN A 55 6.80 -17.12 -12.08
N GLY A 56 5.88 -16.95 -11.15
CA GLY A 56 5.23 -18.02 -10.40
C GLY A 56 4.20 -18.81 -11.20
N ILE A 57 3.69 -19.85 -10.56
CA ILE A 57 2.59 -20.67 -11.10
C ILE A 57 1.27 -19.97 -10.81
N TYR A 58 0.38 -19.94 -11.80
CA TYR A 58 -0.99 -19.44 -11.66
C TYR A 58 -1.70 -20.07 -10.44
N PRO A 59 -2.44 -19.29 -9.61
CA PRO A 59 -2.76 -17.87 -9.79
C PRO A 59 -1.72 -16.89 -9.19
N GLN A 60 -0.62 -17.38 -8.63
CA GLN A 60 0.36 -16.57 -7.89
C GLN A 60 1.44 -15.93 -8.77
N GLY A 61 1.36 -16.06 -10.10
CA GLY A 61 2.28 -15.45 -11.05
C GLY A 61 1.55 -14.62 -12.12
N GLU A 62 2.31 -13.90 -12.93
CA GLU A 62 1.77 -13.04 -13.98
C GLU A 62 0.91 -13.82 -14.98
N TRP A 63 -0.13 -13.17 -15.49
CA TRP A 63 -0.96 -13.72 -16.55
C TRP A 63 -1.61 -12.64 -17.41
N VAL A 64 -1.96 -13.02 -18.62
CA VAL A 64 -2.75 -12.23 -19.56
C VAL A 64 -3.95 -13.08 -19.98
N GLU A 65 -5.13 -12.49 -19.88
CA GLU A 65 -6.36 -13.10 -20.36
C GLU A 65 -6.72 -12.58 -21.75
N LEU A 66 -7.18 -13.52 -22.58
CA LEU A 66 -7.73 -13.26 -23.88
C LEU A 66 -9.24 -13.52 -23.90
N LEU A 67 -9.99 -12.70 -24.63
CA LEU A 67 -11.42 -12.88 -24.93
C LEU A 67 -11.62 -12.99 -26.44
N ASN A 68 -12.34 -14.02 -26.89
CA ASN A 68 -12.84 -14.08 -28.26
C ASN A 68 -14.18 -13.32 -28.36
N THR A 69 -14.12 -12.08 -28.81
CA THR A 69 -15.27 -11.20 -29.11
C THR A 69 -15.94 -11.52 -30.46
N GLY A 70 -15.33 -12.38 -31.26
CA GLY A 70 -15.85 -12.84 -32.55
C GLY A 70 -17.05 -13.78 -32.42
N SER A 71 -17.60 -14.19 -33.57
CA SER A 71 -18.79 -15.07 -33.64
C SER A 71 -18.48 -16.54 -33.90
N SER A 72 -17.20 -16.91 -33.98
CA SER A 72 -16.74 -18.28 -34.25
C SER A 72 -15.50 -18.62 -33.43
N SER A 73 -15.27 -19.92 -33.21
CA SER A 73 -14.05 -20.43 -32.57
C SER A 73 -12.80 -20.03 -33.35
N VAL A 74 -11.75 -19.59 -32.64
CA VAL A 74 -10.45 -19.22 -33.23
C VAL A 74 -9.36 -20.16 -32.72
N SER A 75 -8.48 -20.61 -33.62
CA SER A 75 -7.28 -21.35 -33.22
C SER A 75 -6.19 -20.37 -32.78
N LEU A 76 -5.70 -20.53 -31.56
CA LEU A 76 -4.55 -19.80 -31.01
C LEU A 76 -3.23 -20.57 -31.19
N GLU A 77 -3.22 -21.63 -31.99
CA GLU A 77 -2.00 -22.42 -32.25
C GLU A 77 -0.91 -21.53 -32.89
N GLY A 78 0.24 -21.46 -32.23
CA GLY A 78 1.38 -20.65 -32.68
C GLY A 78 1.29 -19.15 -32.34
N TRP A 79 0.25 -18.72 -31.61
CA TRP A 79 0.12 -17.34 -31.14
C TRP A 79 1.05 -17.05 -29.96
N THR A 80 1.41 -15.78 -29.78
CA THR A 80 2.29 -15.32 -28.71
C THR A 80 1.80 -14.02 -28.08
N ILE A 81 2.17 -13.82 -26.83
CA ILE A 81 2.05 -12.57 -26.09
C ILE A 81 3.46 -11.98 -26.00
N VAL A 82 3.62 -10.72 -26.40
CA VAL A 82 4.93 -10.06 -26.47
C VAL A 82 4.90 -8.78 -25.65
N ASP A 83 5.90 -8.58 -24.79
CA ASP A 83 6.06 -7.31 -24.06
C ASP A 83 6.86 -6.26 -24.86
N ILE A 84 6.92 -5.02 -24.37
CA ILE A 84 7.66 -3.92 -25.03
C ILE A 84 9.17 -4.16 -25.09
N GLY A 85 9.71 -4.98 -24.18
CA GLY A 85 11.10 -5.45 -24.19
C GLY A 85 11.38 -6.52 -25.24
N GLY A 86 10.34 -7.06 -25.89
CA GLY A 86 10.41 -8.03 -26.98
C GLY A 86 10.49 -9.48 -26.52
N TRP A 87 10.19 -9.80 -25.25
CA TRP A 87 10.08 -11.20 -24.84
C TRP A 87 8.77 -11.77 -25.35
N ALA A 88 8.83 -12.98 -25.92
CA ALA A 88 7.67 -13.65 -26.49
C ALA A 88 7.26 -14.84 -25.63
N HIS A 89 6.10 -14.73 -25.01
CA HIS A 89 5.47 -15.78 -24.23
C HIS A 89 4.53 -16.61 -25.12
N PRO A 90 4.77 -17.92 -25.31
CA PRO A 90 3.98 -18.74 -26.21
C PRO A 90 2.63 -19.13 -25.61
N ILE A 91 1.57 -19.19 -26.42
CA ILE A 91 0.28 -19.76 -26.01
C ILE A 91 0.27 -21.26 -26.33
N ASN A 92 0.44 -22.11 -25.32
CA ASN A 92 0.48 -23.57 -25.46
C ASN A 92 0.07 -24.31 -24.18
N GLU A 93 0.23 -25.64 -24.16
CA GLU A 93 -0.14 -26.51 -23.03
C GLU A 93 0.52 -26.19 -21.68
N ASN A 94 1.64 -25.44 -21.67
CA ASN A 94 2.35 -25.07 -20.45
C ASN A 94 1.92 -23.71 -19.89
N SER A 95 1.46 -22.80 -20.75
CA SER A 95 1.05 -21.44 -20.36
C SER A 95 -0.46 -21.27 -20.25
N TRP A 96 -1.24 -22.00 -21.06
CA TRP A 96 -2.70 -21.91 -21.05
C TRP A 96 -3.28 -22.69 -19.86
N VAL A 97 -3.79 -21.97 -18.87
CA VAL A 97 -4.46 -22.55 -17.70
C VAL A 97 -5.70 -23.33 -18.15
N GLY A 98 -5.77 -24.61 -17.76
CA GLY A 98 -6.88 -25.49 -18.15
C GLY A 98 -6.81 -26.03 -19.59
N PHE A 99 -5.65 -25.96 -20.26
CA PHE A 99 -5.48 -26.43 -21.64
C PHE A 99 -5.99 -27.87 -21.88
N ALA A 100 -5.77 -28.77 -20.92
CA ALA A 100 -6.19 -30.17 -21.01
C ALA A 100 -7.72 -30.35 -21.01
N ASP A 101 -8.47 -29.34 -20.55
CA ASP A 101 -9.93 -29.36 -20.46
C ASP A 101 -10.60 -28.73 -21.69
N LEU A 102 -9.82 -28.21 -22.65
CA LEU A 102 -10.35 -27.65 -23.88
C LEU A 102 -11.08 -28.71 -24.72
N PRO A 103 -12.28 -28.42 -25.27
CA PRO A 103 -12.98 -29.34 -26.17
C PRO A 103 -12.17 -29.71 -27.41
N THR A 104 -11.40 -28.73 -27.92
CA THR A 104 -10.43 -28.92 -29.00
C THR A 104 -9.15 -28.17 -28.63
N PRO A 105 -7.96 -28.82 -28.62
CA PRO A 105 -6.71 -28.16 -28.25
C PRO A 105 -6.46 -26.90 -29.08
N TYR A 106 -6.02 -25.83 -28.43
CA TYR A 106 -5.75 -24.50 -29.00
C TYR A 106 -6.96 -23.69 -29.47
N TYR A 107 -8.18 -24.23 -29.47
CA TYR A 107 -9.35 -23.48 -29.91
C TYR A 107 -9.99 -22.70 -28.76
N LEU A 108 -10.13 -21.39 -28.96
CA LEU A 108 -10.92 -20.51 -28.11
C LEU A 108 -12.30 -20.29 -28.74
N GLU A 109 -13.34 -20.80 -28.10
CA GLU A 109 -14.73 -20.67 -28.57
C GLU A 109 -15.20 -19.22 -28.58
N ALA A 110 -16.25 -18.91 -29.36
CA ALA A 110 -16.83 -17.58 -29.40
C ALA A 110 -17.38 -17.17 -28.01
N GLY A 111 -17.00 -15.98 -27.53
CA GLY A 111 -17.36 -15.48 -26.20
C GLY A 111 -16.62 -16.16 -25.03
N ALA A 112 -15.65 -17.03 -25.29
CA ALA A 112 -14.87 -17.70 -24.25
C ALA A 112 -13.57 -16.95 -23.94
N TYR A 113 -13.01 -17.26 -22.77
CA TYR A 113 -11.82 -16.65 -22.19
C TYR A 113 -10.64 -17.65 -22.18
N ALA A 114 -9.42 -17.16 -22.30
CA ALA A 114 -8.19 -17.94 -22.17
C ALA A 114 -7.20 -17.22 -21.26
N VAL A 115 -6.88 -17.82 -20.12
CA VAL A 115 -5.86 -17.33 -19.19
C VAL A 115 -4.50 -17.91 -19.57
N ILE A 116 -3.59 -17.05 -19.99
CA ILE A 116 -2.22 -17.40 -20.39
C ILE A 116 -1.28 -16.92 -19.29
N ALA A 117 -0.72 -17.85 -18.53
CA ALA A 117 0.06 -17.59 -17.33
C ALA A 117 1.55 -17.89 -17.52
N GLU A 118 2.38 -17.16 -16.77
CA GLU A 118 3.84 -17.28 -16.83
C GLU A 118 4.34 -18.66 -16.43
N ASN A 119 3.77 -19.28 -15.39
CA ASN A 119 3.96 -20.69 -15.01
C ASN A 119 5.44 -21.15 -15.03
N GLU A 120 6.35 -20.33 -14.50
CA GLU A 120 7.79 -20.60 -14.43
C GLU A 120 8.47 -20.78 -15.82
N ILE A 121 7.85 -20.34 -16.91
CA ILE A 121 8.39 -20.44 -18.27
C ILE A 121 9.54 -19.44 -18.48
N GLY A 122 9.49 -18.27 -17.85
CA GLY A 122 10.53 -17.25 -17.84
C GLY A 122 10.44 -16.22 -18.97
N THR A 123 9.30 -16.14 -19.66
CA THR A 123 9.14 -15.42 -20.94
C THR A 123 8.01 -14.38 -20.98
N LEU A 124 7.05 -14.41 -20.05
CA LEU A 124 6.14 -13.31 -19.78
C LEU A 124 6.82 -12.39 -18.77
N ARG A 125 7.04 -11.12 -19.14
CA ARG A 125 7.74 -10.15 -18.28
C ARG A 125 7.01 -8.83 -18.28
N LEU A 126 5.88 -8.79 -17.58
CA LEU A 126 5.07 -7.59 -17.49
C LEU A 126 5.71 -6.61 -16.50
N ASN A 127 5.81 -5.35 -16.88
CA ASN A 127 6.38 -4.34 -15.99
C ASN A 127 5.33 -3.72 -15.08
N ASN A 128 5.56 -3.82 -13.76
CA ASN A 128 4.70 -3.22 -12.73
C ASN A 128 4.61 -1.69 -12.80
N ALA A 129 5.56 -0.99 -13.43
CA ALA A 129 5.49 0.46 -13.65
C ALA A 129 4.52 0.88 -14.77
N GLY A 130 3.98 -0.08 -15.51
CA GLY A 130 3.24 0.11 -16.75
C GLY A 130 3.91 -0.65 -17.88
N GLU A 131 3.09 -1.30 -18.69
CA GLU A 131 3.53 -2.23 -19.73
C GLU A 131 2.80 -1.96 -21.05
N THR A 132 3.43 -2.29 -22.17
CA THR A 132 2.75 -2.45 -23.46
C THR A 132 2.79 -3.90 -23.90
N VAL A 133 1.60 -4.50 -24.04
CA VAL A 133 1.44 -5.91 -24.39
C VAL A 133 0.89 -6.02 -25.80
N PHE A 134 1.57 -6.82 -26.62
CA PHE A 134 1.17 -7.15 -27.99
C PHE A 134 0.70 -8.61 -28.04
N LEU A 135 -0.52 -8.83 -28.50
CA LEU A 135 -0.98 -10.15 -28.91
C LEU A 135 -0.63 -10.35 -30.38
N LYS A 136 0.04 -11.46 -30.71
CA LYS A 136 0.45 -11.79 -32.07
C LYS A 136 -0.07 -13.14 -32.54
N ASP A 137 -0.48 -13.20 -33.80
CA ASP A 137 -0.93 -14.42 -34.43
C ASP A 137 0.23 -15.35 -34.85
N SER A 138 -0.11 -16.50 -35.46
CA SER A 138 0.86 -17.50 -35.93
C SER A 138 1.80 -17.00 -37.05
N GLN A 139 1.53 -15.83 -37.62
CA GLN A 139 2.32 -15.17 -38.65
C GLN A 139 3.13 -13.98 -38.10
N ASP A 140 3.20 -13.81 -36.77
CA ASP A 140 3.85 -12.71 -36.06
C ASP A 140 3.21 -11.33 -36.33
N VAL A 141 1.95 -11.31 -36.76
CA VAL A 141 1.18 -10.07 -36.95
C VAL A 141 0.55 -9.67 -35.62
N VAL A 142 0.72 -8.41 -35.22
CA VAL A 142 0.05 -7.84 -34.03
C VAL A 142 -1.45 -7.74 -34.32
N VAL A 143 -2.24 -8.48 -33.55
CA VAL A 143 -3.72 -8.51 -33.64
C VAL A 143 -4.39 -7.64 -32.57
N HIS A 144 -3.71 -7.40 -31.45
CA HIS A 144 -4.16 -6.46 -30.44
C HIS A 144 -2.95 -5.89 -29.68
N GLU A 145 -3.05 -4.62 -29.30
CA GLU A 145 -2.03 -3.89 -28.56
C GLU A 145 -2.72 -3.13 -27.44
N ILE A 146 -2.16 -3.21 -26.24
CA ILE A 146 -2.64 -2.48 -25.08
C ILE A 146 -1.47 -1.81 -24.38
N THR A 147 -1.75 -0.71 -23.71
CA THR A 147 -0.81 -0.09 -22.77
C THR A 147 -1.51 0.05 -21.43
N THR A 148 -0.88 -0.46 -20.38
CA THR A 148 -1.35 -0.36 -19.01
C THR A 148 -0.53 0.69 -18.25
N GLY A 149 -1.15 1.32 -17.25
CA GLY A 149 -0.44 2.10 -16.26
C GLY A 149 0.17 1.22 -15.17
N GLN A 150 0.74 1.85 -14.14
CA GLN A 150 1.31 1.18 -12.97
C GLN A 150 0.34 0.15 -12.36
N ALA A 151 0.81 -1.07 -12.11
CA ALA A 151 0.03 -2.17 -11.54
C ALA A 151 0.22 -2.28 -10.02
N ALA A 152 -0.89 -2.36 -9.29
CA ALA A 152 -0.89 -2.69 -7.86
C ALA A 152 -0.77 -4.21 -7.66
N ASN A 153 -0.17 -4.63 -6.54
CA ASN A 153 -0.03 -6.05 -6.23
C ASN A 153 -1.41 -6.71 -6.06
N GLY A 154 -1.60 -7.87 -6.67
CA GLY A 154 -2.86 -8.62 -6.64
C GLY A 154 -4.00 -8.01 -7.47
N VAL A 155 -3.77 -6.89 -8.16
CA VAL A 155 -4.80 -6.16 -8.92
C VAL A 155 -4.53 -6.26 -10.41
N SER A 156 -5.50 -6.79 -11.15
CA SER A 156 -5.44 -6.86 -12.60
C SER A 156 -5.92 -5.56 -13.26
N LYS A 157 -5.55 -5.42 -14.54
CA LYS A 157 -5.92 -4.32 -15.43
C LYS A 157 -7.00 -4.80 -16.40
N ILE A 158 -8.05 -4.01 -16.58
CA ILE A 158 -9.16 -4.27 -17.52
C ILE A 158 -9.41 -3.04 -18.41
N PRO A 159 -9.96 -3.19 -19.62
CA PRO A 159 -10.28 -2.07 -20.50
C PRO A 159 -11.45 -1.23 -19.94
N SER A 160 -11.34 0.10 -20.04
CA SER A 160 -12.39 1.05 -19.64
C SER A 160 -12.81 1.96 -20.80
N GLY A 161 -14.13 2.00 -21.05
CA GLY A 161 -14.75 2.87 -22.05
C GLY A 161 -14.29 2.60 -23.49
N SER A 162 -14.59 3.56 -24.38
CA SER A 162 -14.30 3.46 -25.83
C SER A 162 -12.97 4.08 -26.26
N ASN A 163 -12.17 4.59 -25.31
CA ASN A 163 -10.96 5.36 -25.62
C ASN A 163 -9.67 4.51 -25.57
N GLY A 164 -9.78 3.20 -25.29
CA GLY A 164 -8.63 2.29 -25.17
C GLY A 164 -7.83 2.46 -23.87
N GLU A 165 -8.44 3.05 -22.84
CA GLU A 165 -7.83 3.17 -21.51
C GLU A 165 -7.92 1.84 -20.76
N TRP A 166 -6.89 1.52 -19.97
CA TRP A 166 -6.82 0.33 -19.13
C TRP A 166 -6.74 0.73 -17.66
N VAL A 167 -7.52 0.07 -16.83
CA VAL A 167 -7.83 0.52 -15.47
C VAL A 167 -7.74 -0.62 -14.47
N ASP A 168 -7.66 -0.30 -13.18
CA ASP A 168 -7.69 -1.34 -12.14
C ASP A 168 -9.07 -2.02 -12.11
N SER A 169 -9.05 -3.35 -12.10
CA SER A 169 -10.23 -4.15 -11.77
C SER A 169 -10.58 -3.95 -10.30
N ASP A 170 -11.86 -3.95 -9.94
CA ASP A 170 -12.26 -4.06 -8.54
C ASP A 170 -11.90 -5.44 -7.94
N GLN A 171 -11.91 -6.51 -8.76
CA GLN A 171 -11.40 -7.85 -8.43
C GLN A 171 -10.93 -8.56 -9.70
N PRO A 172 -9.89 -9.42 -9.65
CA PRO A 172 -9.49 -10.20 -10.80
C PRO A 172 -10.56 -11.19 -11.25
N THR A 173 -10.82 -11.28 -12.55
CA THR A 173 -11.91 -12.08 -13.15
C THR A 173 -11.44 -13.17 -14.13
N PRO A 174 -10.39 -13.95 -13.82
CA PRO A 174 -9.85 -14.93 -14.76
C PRO A 174 -10.90 -15.99 -15.13
N GLY A 175 -11.12 -16.15 -16.42
CA GLY A 175 -12.08 -17.05 -17.05
C GLY A 175 -13.51 -16.50 -17.14
N ALA A 176 -13.75 -15.23 -16.80
CA ALA A 176 -15.09 -14.65 -16.68
C ALA A 176 -15.19 -13.21 -17.21
N GLU A 177 -16.41 -12.68 -17.26
CA GLU A 177 -16.65 -11.28 -17.64
C GLU A 177 -16.10 -10.33 -16.57
N ASN A 178 -15.39 -9.29 -17.02
CA ASN A 178 -14.84 -8.25 -16.14
C ASN A 178 -15.94 -7.57 -15.32
N SER A 179 -15.70 -7.38 -14.03
CA SER A 179 -16.52 -6.47 -13.22
C SER A 179 -16.22 -5.00 -13.57
N ASP A 180 -17.07 -4.06 -13.14
CA ASP A 180 -16.79 -2.62 -13.29
C ASP A 180 -15.37 -2.29 -12.76
N GLY A 181 -14.61 -1.51 -13.52
CA GLY A 181 -13.29 -0.99 -13.15
C GLY A 181 -13.34 0.53 -13.08
N GLU A 182 -12.63 1.12 -12.13
CA GLU A 182 -12.58 2.57 -12.01
C GLU A 182 -11.54 3.13 -12.98
N PRO A 183 -11.88 4.09 -13.86
CA PRO A 183 -10.87 4.87 -14.57
C PRO A 183 -9.78 5.35 -13.62
N VAL A 184 -8.51 5.16 -14.00
CA VAL A 184 -7.36 5.78 -13.34
C VAL A 184 -7.38 7.28 -13.66
N SER A 185 -8.40 7.96 -13.16
CA SER A 185 -8.53 9.40 -13.11
C SER A 185 -9.13 9.77 -11.77
N ASP A 186 -8.39 9.50 -10.72
CA ASP A 186 -8.14 10.57 -9.78
C ASP A 186 -6.70 10.39 -9.25
N PRO A 187 -5.80 11.41 -9.31
CA PRO A 187 -4.88 11.56 -8.19
C PRO A 187 -5.76 11.53 -6.93
N ASP A 188 -5.26 11.06 -5.79
CA ASP A 188 -5.94 11.27 -4.51
C ASP A 188 -6.75 12.57 -4.54
N PRO A 189 -8.06 12.56 -4.16
CA PRO A 189 -8.93 13.71 -4.33
C PRO A 189 -8.13 14.93 -3.94
N PRO A 190 -7.97 15.93 -4.84
CA PRO A 190 -6.97 16.96 -4.67
C PRO A 190 -7.10 17.46 -3.25
N THR A 191 -5.98 17.45 -2.53
CA THR A 191 -5.96 17.84 -1.12
C THR A 191 -6.86 19.07 -1.01
N PRO A 192 -7.96 19.01 -0.21
CA PRO A 192 -8.91 20.11 -0.16
C PRO A 192 -8.14 21.42 -0.04
N SER A 193 -8.54 22.50 -0.71
CA SER A 193 -7.72 23.72 -0.84
C SER A 193 -7.21 24.31 0.48
N ASP A 194 -7.84 23.92 1.59
CA ASP A 194 -7.58 24.38 2.94
C ASP A 194 -6.67 23.41 3.73
N LEU A 195 -6.26 22.29 3.12
CA LEU A 195 -5.46 21.22 3.69
C LEU A 195 -4.14 21.07 2.91
N THR A 196 -3.10 20.65 3.62
CA THR A 196 -1.79 20.32 3.03
C THR A 196 -1.44 18.89 3.40
N ARG A 197 -1.13 18.06 2.40
CA ARG A 197 -0.60 16.71 2.60
C ARG A 197 0.85 16.81 3.01
N ILE A 198 1.16 16.33 4.20
CA ILE A 198 2.52 16.39 4.76
C ILE A 198 3.15 15.02 4.93
N MET A 199 2.35 13.95 4.92
CA MET A 199 2.81 12.59 5.11
C MET A 199 1.95 11.59 4.35
N MET A 200 2.56 10.50 3.90
CA MET A 200 1.90 9.30 3.39
C MET A 200 2.47 8.07 4.08
N VAL A 201 1.61 7.19 4.56
CA VAL A 201 1.94 5.94 5.28
C VAL A 201 1.48 4.73 4.47
N PRO A 202 2.11 3.54 4.66
CA PRO A 202 1.75 2.31 3.96
C PRO A 202 0.26 2.03 3.90
N ASP A 203 -0.15 1.24 2.91
CA ASP A 203 -1.55 0.85 2.78
C ASP A 203 -2.09 0.17 4.03
N GLY A 204 -3.39 0.32 4.26
CA GLY A 204 -4.07 -0.14 5.46
C GLY A 204 -3.67 0.63 6.72
N ALA A 205 -2.54 1.33 6.71
CA ALA A 205 -1.96 1.88 7.93
C ALA A 205 -2.72 3.10 8.44
N GLU A 206 -2.98 3.11 9.73
CA GLU A 206 -3.46 4.29 10.43
C GLU A 206 -2.30 5.14 10.95
N VAL A 207 -2.41 6.46 10.78
CA VAL A 207 -1.46 7.43 11.36
C VAL A 207 -1.84 7.65 12.82
N THR A 208 -1.00 7.16 13.72
CA THR A 208 -1.25 7.23 15.17
C THR A 208 -0.07 7.86 15.92
N GLY A 209 -0.28 8.14 17.21
CA GLY A 209 0.81 8.54 18.10
C GLY A 209 1.52 9.84 17.74
N LEU A 210 0.82 10.81 17.15
CA LEU A 210 1.41 12.12 16.84
C LEU A 210 1.88 12.83 18.12
N HIS A 211 3.18 13.08 18.22
CA HIS A 211 3.78 13.76 19.38
C HIS A 211 4.99 14.60 18.97
N VAL A 212 5.00 15.90 19.28
CA VAL A 212 6.15 16.79 19.03
C VAL A 212 6.95 16.96 20.32
N ASN A 213 8.27 16.75 20.25
CA ASN A 213 9.16 16.93 21.41
C ASN A 213 9.70 18.37 21.54
N LEU A 214 10.50 18.61 22.58
CA LEU A 214 11.07 19.92 22.90
C LEU A 214 12.04 20.45 21.83
N ILE A 215 12.66 19.58 21.03
CA ILE A 215 13.60 19.97 19.98
C ILE A 215 12.96 19.98 18.58
N GLY A 216 11.64 19.84 18.53
CA GLY A 216 10.87 20.03 17.30
C GLY A 216 10.71 18.79 16.44
N ASN A 217 11.10 17.58 16.87
CA ASN A 217 10.86 16.37 16.09
C ASN A 217 9.43 15.85 16.30
N LEU A 218 8.81 15.36 15.23
CA LEU A 218 7.48 14.76 15.25
C LEU A 218 7.58 13.23 15.31
N PHE A 219 7.24 12.64 16.44
CA PHE A 219 6.96 11.21 16.56
C PHE A 219 5.61 10.89 15.95
N VAL A 220 5.56 9.76 15.24
CA VAL A 220 4.39 9.30 14.50
C VAL A 220 4.55 7.82 14.19
N SER A 221 3.45 7.09 14.22
CA SER A 221 3.41 5.66 13.95
C SER A 221 2.58 5.37 12.69
N ALA A 222 2.92 4.27 12.02
CA ALA A 222 2.04 3.57 11.08
C ALA A 222 1.55 2.29 11.75
N MET A 223 0.25 2.26 12.02
CA MET A 223 -0.42 1.19 12.75
C MET A 223 -1.08 0.22 11.80
N HIS A 224 -0.94 -1.08 12.07
CA HIS A 224 -1.55 -2.21 11.36
C HIS A 224 -1.51 -2.15 9.82
N PRO A 225 -0.38 -1.75 9.20
CA PRO A 225 -0.32 -1.68 7.75
C PRO A 225 -0.60 -3.04 7.11
N ASP A 226 -1.12 -3.02 5.88
CA ASP A 226 -1.32 -4.23 5.09
C ASP A 226 0.03 -4.90 4.77
N ASP A 227 -0.02 -6.21 4.51
CA ASP A 227 1.16 -6.95 4.07
C ASP A 227 1.76 -6.32 2.79
N PRO A 228 3.10 -6.30 2.63
CA PRO A 228 4.12 -6.93 3.46
C PRO A 228 4.71 -5.99 4.54
N TYR A 229 4.05 -4.89 4.87
CA TYR A 229 4.61 -3.87 5.76
C TYR A 229 4.45 -4.25 7.23
N LYS A 230 5.32 -3.70 8.08
CA LYS A 230 5.25 -3.88 9.53
C LYS A 230 4.77 -2.63 10.21
N ALA A 231 4.01 -2.79 11.29
CA ALA A 231 3.68 -1.66 12.14
C ALA A 231 4.96 -1.00 12.68
N THR A 232 5.01 0.32 12.59
CA THR A 232 6.25 1.08 12.74
C THR A 232 6.01 2.29 13.64
N ILE A 233 6.91 2.50 14.60
CA ILE A 233 7.02 3.73 15.40
C ILE A 233 8.27 4.46 14.91
N GLY A 234 8.14 5.74 14.60
CA GLY A 234 9.26 6.54 14.12
C GLY A 234 9.14 8.02 14.44
N VAL A 235 10.04 8.79 13.84
CA VAL A 235 10.22 10.21 14.10
C VAL A 235 10.63 10.94 12.81
N VAL A 236 10.09 12.13 12.60
CA VAL A 236 10.48 13.02 11.50
C VAL A 236 11.56 13.99 11.98
N ASN A 237 12.76 13.86 11.42
CA ASN A 237 13.92 14.70 11.70
C ASN A 237 14.09 15.80 10.63
N GLY A 238 14.92 16.81 10.91
CA GLY A 238 15.29 17.83 9.92
C GLY A 238 14.22 18.91 9.64
N PHE A 239 13.15 18.96 10.43
CA PHE A 239 12.14 20.01 10.40
C PHE A 239 11.65 20.30 11.83
N ASP A 240 11.56 21.58 12.21
CA ASP A 240 11.11 21.99 13.55
C ASP A 240 9.60 22.16 13.57
N TRP A 241 8.91 21.17 14.13
CA TRP A 241 7.46 21.16 14.27
C TRP A 241 6.94 22.09 15.38
N ASN A 242 7.82 22.68 16.20
CA ASN A 242 7.43 23.74 17.15
C ASN A 242 7.41 25.14 16.52
N ASP A 243 8.10 25.35 15.39
CA ASP A 243 8.21 26.63 14.68
C ASP A 243 7.79 26.48 13.21
N LEU A 244 6.49 26.30 12.99
CA LEU A 244 5.94 26.06 11.66
C LEU A 244 5.99 27.31 10.77
N PRO A 245 6.43 27.20 9.50
CA PRO A 245 6.35 28.29 8.54
C PRO A 245 4.89 28.58 8.14
N GLU A 246 4.63 29.76 7.57
CA GLU A 246 3.30 30.16 7.08
C GLU A 246 2.75 29.19 6.01
N THR A 247 3.64 28.55 5.26
CA THR A 247 3.28 27.51 4.27
C THR A 247 4.25 26.34 4.37
N ILE A 248 3.70 25.12 4.34
CA ILE A 248 4.47 23.87 4.26
C ILE A 248 4.31 23.37 2.81
N PRO A 249 5.40 22.92 2.15
CA PRO A 249 5.28 22.32 0.82
C PRO A 249 4.35 21.10 0.90
N GLU A 250 3.46 20.98 -0.08
CA GLU A 250 2.60 19.82 -0.20
C GLU A 250 3.41 18.63 -0.72
N LEU A 251 3.20 17.46 -0.11
CA LEU A 251 3.72 16.19 -0.59
C LEU A 251 2.96 15.81 -1.87
N PRO A 252 3.63 15.66 -3.02
CA PRO A 252 2.96 15.24 -4.25
C PRO A 252 2.31 13.86 -4.08
N SER A 253 1.11 13.69 -4.65
CA SER A 253 0.43 12.39 -4.73
C SER A 253 1.07 11.43 -5.74
N THR A 254 1.90 11.94 -6.66
CA THR A 254 2.62 11.13 -7.65
C THR A 254 3.78 10.36 -7.02
N ILE A 255 3.87 9.06 -7.28
CA ILE A 255 4.89 8.15 -6.76
C ILE A 255 5.88 7.80 -7.88
N SER A 256 7.19 7.94 -7.65
CA SER A 256 8.21 7.37 -8.54
C SER A 256 8.78 6.07 -7.97
N GLN A 257 9.08 5.09 -8.81
CA GLN A 257 9.57 3.76 -8.38
C GLN A 257 10.90 3.81 -7.60
N SER A 258 11.69 4.88 -7.74
CA SER A 258 12.90 5.13 -6.94
C SER A 258 12.63 5.56 -5.50
N GLU A 259 11.38 5.87 -5.14
CA GLU A 259 10.94 6.18 -3.77
C GLU A 259 10.34 4.95 -3.05
N ILE A 260 10.23 3.81 -3.73
CA ILE A 260 9.58 2.57 -3.24
C ILE A 260 10.60 1.66 -2.53
N TRP A 261 11.27 2.19 -1.50
CA TRP A 261 11.93 1.32 -0.52
C TRP A 261 11.40 1.63 0.89
N HIS A 262 10.38 0.85 1.30
CA HIS A 262 9.92 0.59 2.67
C HIS A 262 9.35 1.71 3.57
N GLY A 263 9.09 2.94 3.11
CA GLY A 263 9.01 4.08 4.04
C GLY A 263 7.77 4.96 3.95
N ILE A 264 7.28 5.34 5.14
CA ILE A 264 6.48 6.55 5.37
C ILE A 264 7.19 7.75 4.72
N ARG A 265 6.47 8.52 3.90
CA ARG A 265 6.98 9.70 3.18
C ARG A 265 6.54 10.96 3.88
N THR A 266 7.37 12.00 3.82
CA THR A 266 7.09 13.32 4.40
C THR A 266 7.36 14.42 3.39
N SER A 267 6.57 15.50 3.39
CA SER A 267 6.85 16.68 2.55
C SER A 267 8.01 17.52 3.06
N VAL A 268 8.27 17.42 4.36
CA VAL A 268 9.34 18.11 5.08
C VAL A 268 10.00 17.17 6.06
N GLY A 269 11.30 17.32 6.22
CA GLY A 269 12.10 16.42 7.06
C GLY A 269 12.18 15.00 6.49
N THR A 270 12.85 14.13 7.25
CA THR A 270 13.07 12.73 6.89
C THR A 270 12.51 11.84 7.99
N TYR A 271 11.68 10.87 7.62
CA TYR A 271 11.17 9.87 8.56
C TYR A 271 12.25 8.84 8.90
N GLN A 272 12.52 8.69 10.18
CA GLN A 272 13.41 7.69 10.76
C GLN A 272 12.59 6.62 11.48
N VAL A 273 12.85 5.34 11.16
CA VAL A 273 12.29 4.19 11.89
C VAL A 273 13.03 4.05 13.22
N LEU A 274 12.29 4.01 14.34
CA LEU A 274 12.84 3.77 15.67
C LEU A 274 12.57 2.35 16.16
N LEU A 275 11.37 1.82 15.85
CA LEU A 275 10.96 0.49 16.27
C LEU A 275 9.89 -0.07 15.33
N GLN A 276 10.02 -1.32 14.90
CA GLN A 276 8.97 -2.05 14.20
C GLN A 276 8.46 -3.22 15.03
N SER A 277 7.21 -3.61 14.80
CA SER A 277 6.66 -4.82 15.39
C SER A 277 7.54 -6.04 15.11
N GLY A 278 7.77 -6.85 16.15
CA GLY A 278 8.60 -8.03 16.10
C GLY A 278 10.12 -7.77 16.18
N ASP A 279 10.57 -6.51 16.22
CA ASP A 279 11.99 -6.19 16.44
C ASP A 279 12.46 -6.69 17.80
N SER A 280 13.70 -7.19 17.87
CA SER A 280 14.30 -7.63 19.12
C SER A 280 14.68 -6.45 20.00
N LEU A 281 14.26 -6.47 21.26
CA LEU A 281 14.57 -5.43 22.25
C LEU A 281 15.78 -5.84 23.11
N SER A 282 16.47 -4.85 23.68
CA SER A 282 17.69 -5.10 24.48
C SER A 282 17.41 -5.85 25.79
N SER A 283 16.17 -5.86 26.26
CA SER A 283 15.71 -6.66 27.40
C SER A 283 15.42 -8.13 27.07
N GLY A 284 15.35 -8.51 25.79
CA GLY A 284 15.15 -9.88 25.32
C GLY A 284 13.74 -10.19 24.79
N GLU A 285 12.78 -9.30 25.01
CA GLU A 285 11.45 -9.33 24.39
C GLU A 285 11.48 -8.86 22.92
N VAL A 286 10.33 -8.95 22.26
CA VAL A 286 10.09 -8.33 20.95
C VAL A 286 9.15 -7.15 21.06
N ALA A 287 9.34 -6.14 20.21
CA ALA A 287 8.45 -5.00 20.08
C ALA A 287 7.02 -5.45 19.73
N GLY A 288 6.03 -4.90 20.43
CA GLY A 288 4.64 -5.30 20.31
C GLY A 288 4.30 -6.65 20.94
N GLY A 289 5.27 -7.37 21.50
CA GLY A 289 5.04 -8.66 22.15
C GLY A 289 4.15 -8.54 23.39
N ILE A 290 3.11 -9.34 23.46
CA ILE A 290 2.21 -9.48 24.62
C ILE A 290 2.51 -10.81 25.31
N TYR A 291 2.82 -10.77 26.60
CA TYR A 291 3.36 -11.90 27.35
C TYR A 291 2.41 -12.35 28.47
N ALA A 292 2.35 -13.66 28.70
CA ALA A 292 1.61 -14.25 29.80
C ALA A 292 2.26 -13.92 31.15
N ALA A 293 1.45 -13.54 32.13
CA ALA A 293 1.94 -13.11 33.45
C ALA A 293 2.44 -14.26 34.35
N ASP A 294 2.05 -15.50 34.06
CA ASP A 294 2.36 -16.68 34.88
C ASP A 294 3.69 -17.34 34.51
N ASP A 295 3.98 -17.49 33.21
CA ASP A 295 5.19 -18.16 32.72
C ASP A 295 6.06 -17.31 31.77
N GLY A 296 5.60 -16.10 31.42
CA GLY A 296 6.34 -15.20 30.51
C GLY A 296 6.30 -15.63 29.04
N ALA A 297 5.42 -16.57 28.65
CA ALA A 297 5.29 -16.98 27.26
C ALA A 297 4.75 -15.83 26.38
N LEU A 298 5.32 -15.68 25.19
CA LEU A 298 4.78 -14.78 24.17
C LEU A 298 3.42 -15.31 23.70
N LEU A 299 2.37 -14.53 23.89
CA LEU A 299 1.00 -14.85 23.45
C LEU A 299 0.81 -14.50 21.97
N PHE A 300 1.16 -13.27 21.61
CA PHE A 300 1.14 -12.77 20.23
C PHE A 300 1.97 -11.48 20.14
N THR A 301 2.21 -11.02 18.91
CA THR A 301 2.84 -9.73 18.62
C THR A 301 1.77 -8.79 18.05
N SER A 302 1.61 -7.62 18.66
CA SER A 302 0.67 -6.59 18.24
C SER A 302 1.25 -5.78 17.09
N GLU A 303 0.47 -5.61 16.02
CA GLU A 303 0.77 -4.67 14.92
C GLU A 303 0.11 -3.30 15.16
N LYS A 304 -0.31 -3.00 16.39
CA LYS A 304 -1.17 -1.85 16.69
C LYS A 304 -0.50 -0.76 17.57
N PRO A 305 0.64 -0.17 17.19
CA PRO A 305 1.20 0.95 17.93
C PRO A 305 0.26 2.16 17.81
N ASP A 306 -0.06 2.79 18.93
CA ASP A 306 -0.95 3.97 18.94
C ASP A 306 -0.27 5.15 19.64
N PHE A 307 -0.72 5.54 20.84
CA PHE A 307 -0.17 6.66 21.59
C PHE A 307 1.35 6.61 21.77
N ASN A 308 2.05 7.66 21.33
CA ASN A 308 3.45 7.94 21.64
C ASN A 308 3.59 9.10 22.63
N VAL A 309 4.56 9.01 23.52
CA VAL A 309 5.01 10.14 24.33
C VAL A 309 6.49 10.05 24.66
N PHE A 310 7.22 11.14 24.41
CA PHE A 310 8.62 11.26 24.77
C PHE A 310 8.77 11.94 26.14
N VAL A 311 9.50 11.29 27.04
CA VAL A 311 9.81 11.80 28.38
C VAL A 311 11.32 12.07 28.46
N PRO A 312 11.75 13.34 28.44
CA PRO A 312 13.17 13.67 28.43
C PRO A 312 13.83 13.35 29.79
N THR A 313 15.05 12.83 29.75
CA THR A 313 15.90 12.59 30.93
C THR A 313 16.86 13.76 31.19
N ASN A 314 17.00 14.66 30.22
CA ASN A 314 17.83 15.85 30.32
C ASN A 314 17.03 17.12 29.97
N SER A 315 17.55 18.29 30.36
CA SER A 315 16.85 19.57 30.14
C SER A 315 16.88 20.04 28.68
N GLN A 316 17.74 19.46 27.84
CA GLN A 316 17.84 19.80 26.42
C GLN A 316 16.81 19.04 25.58
N GLY A 317 16.21 17.98 26.13
CA GLY A 317 15.30 17.11 25.39
C GLY A 317 15.99 16.22 24.37
N THR A 318 17.32 16.03 24.48
CA THR A 318 18.14 15.24 23.54
C THR A 318 18.36 13.80 23.98
N GLU A 319 17.81 13.39 25.13
CA GLU A 319 17.85 12.02 25.62
C GLU A 319 16.57 11.78 26.41
N GLY A 320 16.01 10.58 26.29
CA GLY A 320 14.82 10.23 27.05
C GLY A 320 14.23 8.88 26.73
N TYR A 321 13.02 8.68 27.23
CA TYR A 321 12.24 7.48 27.00
C TYR A 321 11.03 7.79 26.12
N LEU A 322 10.92 7.13 24.97
CA LEU A 322 9.71 7.06 24.17
C LEU A 322 8.84 5.92 24.69
N TYR A 323 7.64 6.24 25.15
CA TYR A 323 6.63 5.25 25.50
C TYR A 323 5.62 5.16 24.37
N SER A 324 5.34 3.95 23.92
CA SER A 324 4.34 3.70 22.88
C SER A 324 3.36 2.62 23.34
N THR A 325 2.06 2.86 23.23
CA THR A 325 1.05 1.85 23.52
C THR A 325 0.87 0.91 22.33
N TRP A 326 0.46 -0.32 22.63
CA TRP A 326 0.09 -1.33 21.64
C TRP A 326 -1.37 -1.70 21.87
N GLU A 327 -2.24 -1.19 21.01
CA GLU A 327 -3.70 -1.19 21.10
C GLU A 327 -4.29 -2.57 20.78
N SER A 328 -4.03 -3.53 21.67
CA SER A 328 -4.47 -4.91 21.56
C SER A 328 -5.28 -5.36 22.78
N ARG A 329 -5.78 -6.59 22.74
CA ARG A 329 -6.48 -7.25 23.86
C ARG A 329 -5.83 -8.60 24.18
N PRO A 330 -5.00 -8.71 25.24
CA PRO A 330 -4.50 -7.64 26.10
C PRO A 330 -3.60 -6.63 25.38
N ALA A 331 -3.49 -5.42 25.93
CA ALA A 331 -2.65 -4.34 25.41
C ALA A 331 -1.22 -4.40 25.98
N GLY A 332 -0.30 -3.75 25.29
CA GLY A 332 1.10 -3.65 25.67
C GLY A 332 1.60 -2.21 25.70
N VAL A 333 2.78 -2.00 26.27
CA VAL A 333 3.49 -0.71 26.24
C VAL A 333 4.96 -0.98 26.01
N SER A 334 5.54 -0.42 24.95
CA SER A 334 6.99 -0.38 24.79
C SER A 334 7.56 0.87 25.46
N GLN A 335 8.79 0.75 25.96
CA GLN A 335 9.62 1.85 26.41
C GLN A 335 10.95 1.76 25.66
N LEU A 336 11.24 2.75 24.81
CA LEU A 336 12.48 2.87 24.07
C LEU A 336 13.35 3.97 24.71
N HIS A 337 14.61 3.69 25.00
CA HIS A 337 15.59 4.68 25.42
C HIS A 337 16.31 5.19 24.18
N ILE A 338 16.14 6.48 23.88
CA ILE A 338 16.70 7.12 22.69
C ILE A 338 17.53 8.35 23.05
N GLU A 339 18.58 8.59 22.27
CA GLU A 339 19.51 9.72 22.40
C GLU A 339 19.72 10.38 21.04
N TRP A 340 19.68 11.71 20.99
CA TRP A 340 19.90 12.48 19.77
C TRP A 340 21.39 12.51 19.41
N ASN A 341 21.70 12.22 18.15
CA ASN A 341 23.05 12.20 17.62
C ASN A 341 23.28 13.39 16.68
N ASP A 342 23.94 14.42 17.19
CA ASP A 342 24.27 15.65 16.45
C ASP A 342 25.17 15.44 15.22
N MET A 343 25.79 14.26 15.05
CA MET A 343 26.62 13.98 13.88
C MET A 343 25.82 13.41 12.70
N SER A 344 24.77 12.64 12.99
CA SER A 344 23.90 12.04 11.96
C SER A 344 22.57 12.78 11.80
N ASP A 345 22.23 13.71 12.70
CA ASP A 345 20.91 14.34 12.80
C ASP A 345 19.77 13.30 12.93
N GLU A 346 20.05 12.22 13.69
CA GLU A 346 19.14 11.10 13.93
C GLU A 346 19.12 10.70 15.41
N TRP A 347 18.10 9.94 15.81
CA TRP A 347 17.98 9.37 17.15
C TRP A 347 18.61 7.97 17.22
N ASP A 348 19.58 7.77 18.11
CA ASP A 348 20.13 6.47 18.42
C ASP A 348 19.21 5.72 19.40
N THR A 349 18.87 4.47 19.08
CA THR A 349 18.16 3.57 20.00
C THR A 349 19.16 2.83 20.88
N ILE A 350 19.27 3.25 22.14
CA ILE A 350 20.28 2.76 23.09
C ILE A 350 19.73 1.77 24.12
N GLY A 351 18.42 1.54 24.13
CA GLY A 351 17.79 0.46 24.88
C GLY A 351 16.30 0.36 24.60
N GLY A 352 15.68 -0.76 24.96
CA GLY A 352 14.24 -0.94 24.80
C GLY A 352 13.71 -2.12 25.58
N LYS A 353 12.45 -2.05 25.98
CA LYS A 353 11.71 -3.15 26.61
C LYS A 353 10.20 -3.04 26.44
N MET A 354 9.50 -4.15 26.63
CA MET A 354 8.07 -4.15 26.94
C MET A 354 7.88 -3.95 28.44
N LEU A 355 6.92 -3.10 28.85
CA LEU A 355 6.63 -2.87 30.26
C LEU A 355 5.80 -4.02 30.86
N ASP A 356 6.18 -4.44 32.06
CA ASP A 356 5.39 -5.39 32.85
C ASP A 356 4.17 -4.68 33.48
N LEU A 357 2.99 -5.01 32.96
CA LEU A 357 1.70 -4.50 33.44
C LEU A 357 0.99 -5.47 34.41
N SER A 358 1.62 -6.59 34.80
CA SER A 358 0.99 -7.63 35.63
C SER A 358 0.53 -7.11 36.99
N VAL A 359 1.25 -6.13 37.57
CA VAL A 359 0.90 -5.48 38.85
C VAL A 359 -0.44 -4.74 38.83
N ILE A 360 -0.96 -4.42 37.64
CA ILE A 360 -2.27 -3.80 37.43
C ILE A 360 -3.25 -4.72 36.68
N ASN A 361 -2.92 -6.00 36.51
CA ASN A 361 -3.66 -7.00 35.73
C ASN A 361 -3.71 -6.73 34.21
N GLY A 362 -2.71 -6.05 33.66
CA GLY A 362 -2.65 -5.71 32.24
C GLY A 362 -3.43 -4.45 31.90
N GLY A 363 -3.59 -4.21 30.60
CA GLY A 363 -4.44 -3.16 30.04
C GLY A 363 -5.23 -3.69 28.84
N TRP A 364 -6.32 -3.01 28.49
CA TRP A 364 -7.18 -3.36 27.37
C TRP A 364 -7.24 -2.20 26.38
N VAL A 365 -6.86 -2.44 25.12
CA VAL A 365 -7.00 -1.46 24.03
C VAL A 365 -6.45 -0.09 24.41
N LEU A 366 -5.14 -0.01 24.67
CA LEU A 366 -4.51 1.25 25.03
C LEU A 366 -4.35 2.14 23.78
N CYS A 367 -5.39 2.88 23.43
CA CYS A 367 -5.47 3.72 22.23
C CYS A 367 -4.73 5.05 22.45
N PHE A 368 -5.19 5.86 23.41
CA PHE A 368 -4.69 7.24 23.58
C PHE A 368 -3.97 7.46 24.90
N GLY A 369 -3.40 8.64 25.11
CA GLY A 369 -2.79 9.01 26.37
C GLY A 369 -2.46 10.49 26.51
N SER A 370 -1.82 10.84 27.61
CA SER A 370 -1.29 12.19 27.85
C SER A 370 -0.04 12.15 28.71
N LEU A 371 0.72 13.24 28.74
CA LEU A 371 1.83 13.41 29.67
C LEU A 371 1.36 14.29 30.83
N SER A 372 1.48 13.78 32.06
CA SER A 372 1.23 14.60 33.24
C SER A 372 2.28 15.73 33.40
N PRO A 373 1.95 16.84 34.09
CA PRO A 373 2.90 17.94 34.33
C PRO A 373 4.18 17.56 35.10
N TRP A 374 4.20 16.38 35.72
CA TRP A 374 5.34 15.84 36.47
C TRP A 374 6.04 14.68 35.73
N GLY A 375 5.78 14.51 34.42
CA GLY A 375 6.55 13.62 33.55
C GLY A 375 6.15 12.15 33.60
N THR A 376 4.95 11.82 34.08
CA THR A 376 4.41 10.45 34.05
C THR A 376 3.46 10.29 32.84
N PRO A 377 3.72 9.33 31.93
CA PRO A 377 2.76 8.92 30.90
C PRO A 377 1.45 8.42 31.52
N LEU A 378 0.32 8.89 31.00
CA LEU A 378 -1.03 8.46 31.35
C LEU A 378 -1.63 7.77 30.13
N LEU A 379 -1.98 6.50 30.26
CA LEU A 379 -2.48 5.67 29.16
C LEU A 379 -4.00 5.50 29.29
N SER A 380 -4.71 5.45 28.18
CA SER A 380 -6.17 5.40 28.14
C SER A 380 -6.63 4.11 27.48
N GLU A 381 -7.38 3.30 28.23
CA GLU A 381 -8.11 2.17 27.67
C GLU A 381 -9.30 2.68 26.87
N GLU A 382 -9.42 2.24 25.63
CA GLU A 382 -10.58 2.48 24.80
C GLU A 382 -11.57 1.32 24.93
N LEU A 383 -12.84 1.67 25.09
CA LEU A 383 -13.96 0.75 24.95
C LEU A 383 -14.58 0.93 23.57
N TYR A 384 -13.98 0.27 22.57
CA TYR A 384 -14.65 0.07 21.28
C TYR A 384 -15.40 -1.27 21.27
N PHE A 385 -16.56 -1.26 20.63
CA PHE A 385 -17.35 -2.44 20.34
C PHE A 385 -17.38 -2.61 18.83
N GLU A 386 -16.96 -3.79 18.35
CA GLU A 386 -17.19 -4.16 16.95
C GLU A 386 -18.70 -4.23 16.70
N ASP A 387 -19.13 -3.95 15.47
CA ASP A 387 -20.52 -4.06 15.04
C ASP A 387 -21.53 -3.21 15.84
N THR A 388 -21.18 -1.95 16.13
CA THR A 388 -22.14 -1.00 16.74
C THR A 388 -23.43 -0.84 15.92
N ILE A 389 -23.40 -1.16 14.63
CA ILE A 389 -24.59 -1.23 13.76
C ILE A 389 -25.61 -2.27 14.25
N ASP A 390 -25.15 -3.33 14.91
CA ASP A 390 -25.96 -4.44 15.41
C ASP A 390 -26.34 -4.31 16.89
N TRP A 391 -25.96 -3.22 17.57
CA TRP A 391 -26.29 -3.04 19.00
C TRP A 391 -27.79 -3.05 19.30
N ASN A 392 -28.60 -2.65 18.32
CA ASN A 392 -30.05 -2.68 18.42
C ASN A 392 -30.68 -3.84 17.62
N ASN A 393 -29.87 -4.79 17.14
CA ASN A 393 -30.33 -5.97 16.44
C ASN A 393 -30.60 -7.10 17.46
N PRO A 394 -31.87 -7.37 17.82
CA PRO A 394 -32.20 -8.39 18.82
C PRO A 394 -31.87 -9.82 18.37
N ASN A 395 -31.44 -10.00 17.12
CA ASN A 395 -31.05 -11.29 16.56
C ASN A 395 -29.52 -11.45 16.41
N TYR A 396 -28.74 -10.42 16.75
CA TYR A 396 -27.28 -10.51 16.72
C TYR A 396 -26.77 -11.17 18.01
N ASN A 397 -25.92 -12.19 17.87
CA ASN A 397 -25.31 -12.88 19.00
C ASN A 397 -23.83 -12.48 19.05
N TYR A 398 -23.47 -11.74 20.09
CA TYR A 398 -22.10 -11.32 20.43
C TYR A 398 -21.24 -12.48 20.95
#